data_AF-A0A1Z2TK00-F1
#
_entry.id   AF-A0A1Z2TK00-F1
#
_cell.length_a   1.000
_cell.length_b   1.000
_cell.length_c   1.000
_cell.angle_alpha   90.00
_cell.angle_beta   90.00
_cell.angle_gamma   90.00
#
_symmetry.space_group_name_H-M   'P 1'
#
loop_
_entity.id
_entity.type
_entity.pdbx_description
1 polymer ?
#
loop_
_entity_poly.entity_id
_entity_poly.type
_entity_poly.pdbx_seq_one_letter_code
_entity_poly.pdbx_strand_id
1 'polypeptide(L)'
;MSRAKVRSFGFEELLGEILEEGLFWAALGRPSEVMPFLRGKLLSNGIGMDRGRREYLEYLLDDLERFYKRVSWSNEIDERHWKALKSFHRDIVSVVSSERA
;
A
#
# COMPACT_ATOMS: atom_id res chain seq x y z
N MET A 1 19.43 31.02 -6.48
CA MET A 1 19.08 29.68 -5.94
C MET A 1 17.59 29.46 -6.18
N SER A 2 17.23 28.59 -7.12
CA SER A 2 15.82 28.26 -7.36
C SER A 2 15.35 27.31 -6.27
N ARG A 3 14.36 27.72 -5.47
CA ARG A 3 13.70 26.82 -4.50
C ARG A 3 13.03 25.72 -5.31
N ALA A 4 13.52 24.48 -5.19
CA ALA A 4 12.82 23.33 -5.74
C ALA A 4 11.38 23.36 -5.23
N LYS A 5 10.42 23.42 -6.16
CA LYS A 5 8.99 23.41 -5.86
C LYS A 5 8.69 22.04 -5.27
N VAL A 6 8.52 21.97 -3.94
CA VAL A 6 8.10 20.74 -3.26
C VAL A 6 6.75 20.35 -3.86
N ARG A 7 6.70 19.24 -4.60
CA ARG A 7 5.46 18.67 -5.09
C ARG A 7 4.68 18.17 -3.87
N SER A 8 3.48 18.69 -3.67
CA SER A 8 2.52 18.09 -2.75
C SER A 8 1.91 16.89 -3.46
N PHE A 9 2.17 15.69 -2.96
CA PHE A 9 1.56 14.46 -3.49
C PHE A 9 0.13 14.29 -2.96
N GLY A 10 -0.75 13.76 -3.81
CA GLY A 10 -2.05 13.26 -3.36
C GLY A 10 -1.90 12.00 -2.50
N PHE A 11 -2.87 11.70 -1.64
CA PHE A 11 -2.86 10.46 -0.83
C PHE A 11 -2.72 9.21 -1.71
N GLU A 12 -3.45 9.17 -2.83
CA GLU A 12 -3.42 8.06 -3.78
C GLU A 12 -2.04 7.85 -4.39
N GLU A 13 -1.38 8.92 -4.84
CA GLU A 13 -0.02 8.84 -5.38
C GLU A 13 0.97 8.38 -4.30
N LEU A 14 0.89 8.96 -3.10
CA LEU A 14 1.76 8.58 -1.99
C LEU A 14 1.59 7.11 -1.61
N LEU A 15 0.34 6.61 -1.58
CA LEU A 15 0.07 5.19 -1.35
C LEU A 15 0.71 4.33 -2.43
N GLY A 16 0.63 4.74 -3.70
CA GLY A 16 1.30 4.07 -4.82
C GLY A 16 2.79 3.90 -4.56
N GLU A 17 3.48 5.00 -4.25
CA GLU A 17 4.93 4.99 -3.96
C GLU A 17 5.29 4.06 -2.79
N ILE A 18 4.50 4.05 -1.71
CA ILE A 18 4.76 3.17 -0.55
C ILE A 18 4.56 1.69 -0.92
N LEU A 19 3.57 1.39 -1.76
CA LEU A 19 3.34 0.03 -2.24
C LEU A 19 4.48 -0.43 -3.15
N GLU A 20 4.97 0.45 -4.04
CA GLU A 20 6.14 0.15 -4.88
C GLU A 20 7.39 -0.08 -4.02
N GLU A 21 7.62 0.75 -3.02
CA GLU A 21 8.71 0.57 -2.06
C GLU A 21 8.60 -0.79 -1.33
N GLY A 22 7.39 -1.17 -0.92
CA GLY A 22 7.12 -2.49 -0.34
C GLY A 22 7.48 -3.65 -1.26
N LEU A 23 7.20 -3.51 -2.56
CA LEU A 23 7.55 -4.50 -3.56
C LEU A 23 9.07 -4.63 -3.72
N PHE A 24 9.81 -3.51 -3.72
CA PHE A 24 11.27 -3.54 -3.75
C PHE A 24 11.87 -4.16 -2.49
N TRP A 25 11.36 -3.82 -1.30
CA TRP A 25 11.80 -4.44 -0.06
C TRP A 25 11.52 -5.94 -0.04
N ALA A 26 10.37 -6.37 -0.56
CA ALA A 26 10.04 -7.78 -0.70
C ALA A 26 11.05 -8.52 -1.58
N ALA A 27 11.41 -7.96 -2.74
CA ALA A 27 12.41 -8.54 -3.64
C ALA A 27 13.82 -8.62 -3.02
N LEU A 28 14.11 -7.79 -2.01
CA LEU A 28 15.33 -7.85 -1.20
C LEU A 28 15.23 -8.79 0.01
N GLY A 29 14.18 -9.61 0.09
CA GLY A 29 13.97 -10.55 1.20
C GLY A 29 13.38 -9.92 2.46
N ARG A 30 12.86 -8.68 2.39
CA ARG A 30 12.32 -7.91 3.52
C ARG A 30 10.83 -7.58 3.34
N PRO A 31 9.94 -8.59 3.22
CA PRO A 31 8.55 -8.39 2.80
C PRO A 31 7.66 -7.63 3.79
N SER A 32 8.12 -7.43 5.03
CA SER A 32 7.33 -6.79 6.09
C SER A 32 7.72 -5.33 6.35
N GLU A 33 8.72 -4.77 5.64
CA GLU A 33 9.33 -3.48 5.99
C GLU A 33 8.32 -2.33 6.04
N VAL A 34 7.44 -2.25 5.03
CA VAL A 34 6.46 -1.15 4.91
C VAL A 34 5.16 -1.43 5.68
N MET A 35 4.92 -2.67 6.10
CA MET A 35 3.62 -3.08 6.64
C MET A 35 3.24 -2.38 7.95
N PRO A 36 4.14 -2.22 8.95
CA PRO A 36 3.82 -1.48 10.18
C PRO A 36 3.41 -0.03 9.90
N PHE A 37 4.13 0.63 8.98
CA PHE A 37 3.81 2.00 8.58
C PHE A 37 2.46 2.08 7.86
N LEU A 38 2.21 1.21 6.86
CA LEU A 38 0.93 1.16 6.14
C LEU A 38 -0.25 0.89 7.06
N ARG A 39 -0.15 -0.11 7.95
CA ARG A 39 -1.20 -0.41 8.94
C ARG A 39 -1.42 0.77 9.87
N GLY A 40 -0.34 1.36 10.39
CA GLY A 40 -0.42 2.55 11.23
C GLY A 40 -1.12 3.71 10.53
N LYS A 41 -0.77 4.01 9.28
CA LYS A 41 -1.37 5.11 8.51
C LYS A 41 -2.82 4.85 8.11
N LEU A 42 -3.13 3.64 7.65
CA LEU A 42 -4.45 3.34 7.09
C LEU A 42 -5.48 2.97 8.17
N LEU A 43 -5.06 2.33 9.27
CA LEU A 43 -5.96 1.91 10.34
C LEU A 43 -6.08 2.91 11.49
N SER A 44 -5.06 3.77 11.72
CA SER A 44 -5.13 4.81 12.78
C SER A 44 -5.83 6.08 12.32
N ASN A 45 -5.89 6.34 11.01
CA ASN A 45 -6.65 7.47 10.47
C ASN A 45 -8.17 7.25 10.48
N GLY A 46 -8.64 6.06 10.89
CA GLY A 46 -10.04 5.61 10.80
C GLY A 46 -11.02 6.21 11.81
N ILE A 47 -10.88 7.48 12.19
CA ILE A 47 -11.96 8.22 12.87
C ILE A 47 -13.01 8.57 11.80
N GLY A 48 -13.81 7.58 11.37
CA GLY A 48 -14.81 7.74 10.31
C GLY A 48 -15.22 6.45 9.57
N MET A 49 -14.42 5.39 9.67
CA MET A 49 -14.71 4.12 9.00
C MET A 49 -15.72 3.30 9.81
N ASP A 50 -16.75 2.77 9.13
CA ASP A 50 -17.57 1.72 9.74
C ASP A 50 -16.76 0.44 9.92
N ARG A 51 -17.25 -0.41 10.83
CA ARG A 51 -16.58 -1.66 11.21
C ARG A 51 -16.32 -2.58 10.02
N GLY A 52 -17.25 -2.68 9.07
CA GLY A 52 -17.12 -3.55 7.91
C GLY A 52 -16.02 -3.08 6.96
N ARG A 53 -15.96 -1.77 6.67
CA ARG A 53 -14.86 -1.19 5.89
C ARG A 53 -13.51 -1.39 6.57
N ARG A 54 -13.46 -1.23 7.89
CA ARG A 54 -12.23 -1.47 8.66
C ARG A 54 -11.76 -2.92 8.54
N GLU A 55 -12.65 -3.88 8.78
CA GLU A 55 -12.34 -5.31 8.69
C GLU A 55 -11.89 -5.69 7.26
N TYR A 56 -12.50 -5.10 6.23
CA TYR A 56 -12.08 -5.33 4.85
C TYR A 56 -10.72 -4.71 4.53
N LEU A 57 -10.41 -3.52 5.06
CA LEU A 57 -9.08 -2.92 4.93
C LEU A 57 -8.00 -3.77 5.64
N GLU A 58 -8.31 -4.30 6.83
CA GLU A 58 -7.42 -5.22 7.53
C GLU A 58 -7.15 -6.49 6.70
N TYR A 59 -8.20 -7.05 6.08
CA TYR A 59 -8.07 -8.17 5.13
C TYR A 59 -7.17 -7.84 3.93
N LEU A 60 -7.35 -6.68 3.30
CA LEU A 60 -6.51 -6.27 2.16
C LEU A 60 -5.05 -6.12 2.57
N LEU A 61 -4.77 -5.58 3.76
CA LEU A 61 -3.41 -5.42 4.28
C LEU A 61 -2.76 -6.77 4.62
N ASP A 62 -3.54 -7.73 5.13
CA ASP A 62 -3.07 -9.10 5.34
C ASP A 62 -2.72 -9.80 4.03
N ASP A 63 -3.54 -9.62 2.99
CA ASP A 63 -3.28 -10.21 1.68
C ASP A 63 -2.10 -9.54 0.96
N LEU A 64 -1.94 -8.22 1.11
CA LEU A 64 -0.76 -7.49 0.63
C LEU A 64 0.53 -8.02 1.28
N GLU A 65 0.51 -8.25 2.60
CA GLU A 65 1.67 -8.82 3.30
C GLU A 65 1.99 -10.23 2.81
N ARG A 66 0.97 -11.07 2.55
CA ARG A 66 1.17 -12.40 1.95
C ARG A 66 1.72 -12.29 0.53
N PHE A 67 1.27 -11.31 -0.25
CA PHE A 67 1.82 -11.03 -1.57
C PHE A 67 3.30 -10.68 -1.50
N TYR A 68 3.70 -9.75 -0.64
CA TYR A 68 5.13 -9.43 -0.45
C TYR A 68 5.93 -10.64 0.03
N LYS A 69 5.39 -11.47 0.94
CA LYS A 69 6.04 -12.74 1.34
C LYS A 69 6.29 -13.66 0.14
N ARG A 70 5.32 -13.79 -0.78
CA ARG A 70 5.51 -14.58 -2.02
C ARG A 70 6.57 -13.95 -2.94
N VAL A 71 6.56 -12.63 -3.11
CA VAL A 71 7.59 -11.92 -3.89
C VAL A 71 8.98 -12.15 -3.29
N SER A 72 9.12 -12.21 -1.97
CA SER A 72 10.41 -12.45 -1.33
C SER A 72 11.01 -13.83 -1.59
N TRP A 73 10.23 -14.76 -2.13
CA TRP A 73 10.71 -16.06 -2.61
C TRP A 73 11.00 -16.05 -4.11
N SER A 74 10.59 -14.99 -4.82
CA SER A 74 10.94 -14.74 -6.20
C SER A 74 12.30 -14.06 -6.26
N ASN A 75 13.22 -14.58 -7.05
CA ASN A 75 14.53 -13.95 -7.25
C ASN A 75 14.45 -12.66 -8.10
N GLU A 76 13.27 -12.30 -8.61
CA GLU A 76 13.05 -11.14 -9.46
C GLU A 76 11.63 -10.57 -9.37
N ILE A 77 11.49 -9.28 -9.71
CA ILE A 77 10.19 -8.61 -9.89
C ILE A 77 9.79 -8.70 -11.37
N ASP A 78 8.63 -9.29 -11.65
CA ASP A 78 8.08 -9.41 -13.00
C ASP A 78 6.82 -8.56 -13.20
N GLU A 79 6.28 -8.59 -14.42
CA GLU A 79 5.07 -7.86 -14.79
C GLU A 79 3.83 -8.29 -13.98
N ARG A 80 3.79 -9.54 -13.49
CA ARG A 80 2.66 -10.07 -12.70
C ARG A 80 2.65 -9.43 -11.32
N HIS A 81 3.82 -9.21 -10.73
CA HIS A 81 3.94 -8.47 -9.47
C HIS A 81 3.45 -7.04 -9.60
N TRP A 82 3.82 -6.34 -10.69
CA TRP A 82 3.32 -4.98 -10.95
C TRP A 82 1.81 -4.93 -11.16
N LYS A 83 1.23 -5.90 -11.88
CA LYS A 83 -0.22 -6.01 -12.07
C LYS A 83 -0.98 -6.27 -10.77
N ALA A 84 -0.44 -7.14 -9.92
CA ALA A 84 -0.99 -7.41 -8.59
C ALA A 84 -0.93 -6.16 -7.71
N LEU A 85 0.21 -5.46 -7.69
CA LEU A 85 0.40 -4.25 -6.90
C LEU A 85 -0.59 -3.14 -7.28
N LYS A 86 -0.83 -2.93 -8.58
CA LYS A 86 -1.85 -1.99 -9.07
C LYS A 86 -3.26 -2.35 -8.62
N SER A 87 -3.55 -3.64 -8.48
CA SER A 87 -4.85 -4.10 -7.96
C SER A 87 -4.99 -3.78 -6.46
N PHE A 88 -3.96 -4.07 -5.66
CA PHE A 88 -3.93 -3.67 -4.25
C PHE A 88 -4.10 -2.16 -4.06
N HIS A 89 -3.38 -1.36 -4.86
CA HIS A 89 -3.48 0.09 -4.82
C HIS A 89 -4.92 0.55 -5.06
N ARG A 90 -5.55 0.14 -6.16
CA ARG A 90 -6.95 0.47 -6.49
C ARG A 90 -7.92 0.05 -5.39
N ASP A 91 -7.78 -1.18 -4.88
CA ASP A 91 -8.72 -1.73 -3.91
C ASP A 91 -8.60 -1.02 -2.55
N ILE A 92 -7.38 -0.71 -2.09
CA ILE A 92 -7.16 0.07 -0.87
C ILE A 92 -7.70 1.49 -1.04
N VAL A 93 -7.40 2.17 -2.16
CA VAL A 93 -7.90 3.51 -2.48
C VAL A 93 -9.43 3.54 -2.45
N SER A 94 -10.09 2.54 -3.02
CA SER A 94 -11.55 2.44 -3.01
C SER A 94 -12.12 2.39 -1.59
N VAL A 95 -11.51 1.63 -0.68
CA VAL A 95 -11.99 1.51 0.70
C VAL A 95 -11.82 2.81 1.48
N VAL A 96 -10.67 3.47 1.35
CA VAL A 96 -10.35 4.69 2.12
C VAL A 96 -10.95 5.96 1.53
N SER A 97 -11.19 6.02 0.21
CA SER A 97 -11.75 7.21 -0.46
C SER A 97 -13.28 7.26 -0.40
N SER A 98 -13.93 6.15 -0.03
CA SER A 98 -15.39 6.08 0.12
C SER A 98 -15.94 6.96 1.26
N GLU A 99 -15.08 7.63 2.05
CA GLU A 99 -15.48 8.67 3.01
C GLU A 99 -15.80 10.03 2.37
N ARG A 100 -15.48 10.23 1.07
CA ARG A 100 -15.70 11.51 0.37
C ARG A 100 -17.03 11.63 -0.39
N ALA A 101 -17.92 10.64 -0.29
CA ALA A 101 -19.22 10.64 -0.98
C ALA A 101 -20.37 10.94 -0.01
#